data_AF-A0AAD6ZK17-F1
#
_entry.id   AF-A0AAD6ZK17-F1
#
_cell.length_a   1.000
_cell.length_b   1.000
_cell.length_c   1.000
_cell.angle_alpha   90.00
_cell.angle_beta   90.00
_cell.angle_gamma   90.00
#
_symmetry.space_group_name_H-M   'P 1'
#
loop_
_entity.id
_entity.type
_entity.pdbx_description
1 polymer ?
#
loop_
_entity_poly.entity_id
_entity_poly.type
_entity_poly.pdbx_seq_one_letter_code
_entity_poly.pdbx_strand_id
1 'polypeptide(L)'
;MAHYLELPNELLFKVLAIVLARSVHMVIVSSGDIEWDLHAHHTLSAVCFSFREIMKGISSKAFQFVASETNPNLAQHVQRQVLSLRSLGAAIRDPAVPGNFSIESLDSTAPQLVQGYSLYIAIVYLRSQASRSTPEIYQSTSATIFGAVITLSKVLYSRIVPREVAVMLKYATEDEAELSHIGVLVVKHCALLATFANALASGNDYPLDEVARLRADINKIKTEQLIRSVESADAEFLALFRRNDSPFPCCTTIWLSQLPDVYSTLERVYEMFSKQPLLISEDAFARLRSLIERWAPPQAEAASIDPSPDDGG
;
A
#
# COMPACT_ATOMS: atom_id res chain seq x y z
N MET A 1 -42.89 -0.82 6.43
CA MET A 1 -41.75 -1.04 5.51
C MET A 1 -41.48 0.21 4.67
N ALA A 2 -41.35 1.41 5.29
CA ALA A 2 -41.36 2.68 4.55
C ALA A 2 -40.76 3.89 5.31
N HIS A 3 -39.55 3.78 5.89
CA HIS A 3 -38.85 4.96 6.47
C HIS A 3 -37.52 5.31 5.78
N TYR A 4 -36.98 4.44 4.92
CA TYR A 4 -35.77 4.75 4.13
C TYR A 4 -36.06 5.54 2.84
N LEU A 5 -37.34 5.74 2.49
CA LEU A 5 -37.77 6.50 1.31
C LEU A 5 -37.89 8.02 1.55
N GLU A 6 -37.63 8.50 2.76
CA GLU A 6 -37.71 9.92 3.13
C GLU A 6 -36.34 10.63 3.12
N LEU A 7 -35.28 9.96 2.68
CA LEU A 7 -33.96 10.57 2.54
C LEU A 7 -34.00 11.64 1.42
N PRO A 8 -33.55 12.88 1.70
CA PRO A 8 -33.31 13.89 0.68
C PRO A 8 -32.45 13.33 -0.46
N ASN A 9 -32.80 13.66 -1.70
CA ASN A 9 -32.12 13.14 -2.89
C ASN A 9 -30.60 13.43 -2.86
N GLU A 10 -30.17 14.53 -2.26
CA GLU A 10 -28.78 14.90 -2.10
C GLU A 10 -28.01 13.96 -1.15
N LEU A 11 -28.65 13.53 -0.06
CA LEU A 11 -28.07 12.55 0.86
C LEU A 11 -28.03 11.17 0.22
N LEU A 12 -29.12 10.78 -0.44
CA LEU A 12 -29.18 9.51 -1.16
C LEU A 12 -28.11 9.45 -2.28
N PHE A 13 -27.93 10.55 -3.02
CA PHE A 13 -26.86 10.69 -4.02
C PHE A 13 -25.47 10.44 -3.42
N LYS A 14 -25.14 11.09 -2.30
CA LYS A 14 -23.83 10.93 -1.65
C LYS A 14 -23.61 9.50 -1.19
N VAL A 15 -24.62 8.89 -0.56
CA VAL A 15 -24.54 7.49 -0.10
C VAL A 15 -24.29 6.57 -1.30
N LEU A 16 -25.09 6.68 -2.36
CA LEU A 16 -24.95 5.84 -3.55
C LEU A 16 -23.60 6.02 -4.25
N ALA A 17 -23.10 7.25 -4.34
CA ALA A 17 -21.80 7.53 -4.94
C ALA A 17 -20.65 6.92 -4.12
N ILE A 18 -20.70 7.03 -2.79
CA ILE A 18 -19.69 6.44 -1.89
C ILE A 18 -19.73 4.91 -1.94
N VAL A 19 -20.93 4.31 -1.94
CA VAL A 19 -21.11 2.86 -2.06
C VAL A 19 -20.52 2.37 -3.37
N LEU A 20 -20.82 3.04 -4.50
CA LEU A 20 -20.24 2.71 -5.80
C LEU A 20 -18.71 2.85 -5.79
N ALA A 21 -18.18 3.95 -5.24
CA ALA A 21 -16.74 4.17 -5.12
C ALA A 21 -16.06 3.02 -4.36
N ARG A 22 -16.65 2.64 -3.23
CA ARG A 22 -16.15 1.55 -2.40
C ARG A 22 -16.19 0.24 -3.17
N SER A 23 -17.28 -0.09 -3.84
CA SER A 23 -17.38 -1.33 -4.63
C SER A 23 -16.35 -1.39 -5.75
N VAL A 24 -16.14 -0.29 -6.48
CA VAL A 24 -15.08 -0.22 -7.51
C VAL A 24 -13.72 -0.50 -6.89
N HIS A 25 -13.42 0.13 -5.75
CA HIS A 25 -12.17 -0.08 -5.03
C HIS A 25 -12.00 -1.54 -4.57
N MET A 26 -13.02 -2.12 -3.94
CA MET A 26 -12.99 -3.49 -3.42
C MET A 26 -12.78 -4.53 -4.52
N VAL A 27 -13.40 -4.35 -5.70
CA VAL A 27 -13.20 -5.24 -6.85
C VAL A 27 -11.73 -5.30 -7.29
N ILE A 28 -10.99 -4.20 -7.09
CA ILE A 28 -9.57 -4.07 -7.44
C ILE A 28 -8.69 -4.71 -6.35
N VAL A 29 -8.90 -4.35 -5.08
CA VAL A 29 -7.95 -4.70 -4.00
C VAL A 29 -8.25 -6.02 -3.29
N SER A 30 -9.50 -6.47 -3.26
CA SER A 30 -9.89 -7.65 -2.47
C SER A 30 -9.61 -8.96 -3.19
N SER A 31 -8.98 -9.90 -2.46
CA SER A 31 -8.79 -11.30 -2.86
C SER A 31 -9.93 -12.22 -2.41
N GLY A 32 -10.84 -11.73 -1.55
CA GLY A 32 -11.95 -12.51 -0.98
C GLY A 32 -13.21 -12.53 -1.85
N ASP A 33 -14.35 -12.88 -1.22
CA ASP A 33 -15.67 -12.75 -1.83
C ASP A 33 -15.97 -11.27 -2.13
N ILE A 34 -16.30 -11.00 -3.38
CA ILE A 34 -16.55 -9.69 -3.98
C ILE A 34 -17.82 -9.72 -4.84
N GLU A 35 -18.65 -10.75 -4.70
CA GLU A 35 -19.87 -10.91 -5.49
C GLU A 35 -20.77 -9.68 -5.37
N TRP A 36 -20.92 -9.15 -4.16
CA TRP A 36 -21.68 -7.92 -3.93
C TRP A 36 -21.07 -6.72 -4.66
N ASP A 37 -19.75 -6.52 -4.58
CA ASP A 37 -19.09 -5.37 -5.17
C ASP A 37 -19.18 -5.37 -6.71
N LEU A 38 -19.10 -6.55 -7.34
CA LEU A 38 -19.30 -6.70 -8.79
C LEU A 38 -20.72 -6.32 -9.22
N HIS A 39 -21.72 -6.62 -8.39
CA HIS A 39 -23.12 -6.41 -8.70
C HIS A 39 -23.72 -5.16 -8.05
N ALA A 40 -22.90 -4.34 -7.35
CA ALA A 40 -23.38 -3.21 -6.57
C ALA A 40 -24.19 -2.22 -7.43
N HIS A 41 -23.70 -1.85 -8.61
CA HIS A 41 -24.42 -0.96 -9.52
C HIS A 41 -25.81 -1.50 -9.92
N HIS A 42 -25.88 -2.78 -10.29
CA HIS A 42 -27.13 -3.43 -10.71
C HIS A 42 -28.12 -3.52 -9.55
N THR A 43 -27.63 -3.98 -8.39
CA THR A 43 -28.41 -4.15 -7.17
C THR A 43 -29.00 -2.82 -6.71
N LEU A 44 -28.19 -1.76 -6.63
CA LEU A 44 -28.65 -0.42 -6.24
C LEU A 44 -29.68 0.12 -7.23
N SER A 45 -29.48 -0.08 -8.54
CA SER A 45 -30.43 0.38 -9.57
C SER A 45 -31.77 -0.38 -9.58
N ALA A 46 -31.83 -1.55 -8.93
CA ALA A 46 -33.02 -2.39 -8.84
C ALA A 46 -33.90 -2.08 -7.61
N VAL A 47 -33.40 -1.32 -6.62
CA VAL A 47 -34.12 -1.07 -5.35
C VAL A 47 -35.44 -0.33 -5.57
N CYS A 48 -35.40 0.83 -6.23
CA CYS A 48 -36.58 1.62 -6.57
C CYS A 48 -36.30 2.60 -7.72
N PHE A 49 -37.33 3.30 -8.18
CA PHE A 49 -37.20 4.28 -9.28
C PHE A 49 -36.19 5.39 -8.96
N SER A 50 -36.26 5.99 -7.75
CA SER A 50 -35.35 7.07 -7.37
C SER A 50 -33.88 6.63 -7.33
N PHE A 51 -33.60 5.44 -6.79
CA PHE A 51 -32.25 4.87 -6.78
C PHE A 51 -31.74 4.67 -8.21
N ARG A 52 -32.59 4.14 -9.10
CA ARG A 52 -32.23 3.92 -10.51
C ARG A 52 -31.85 5.22 -11.22
N GLU A 53 -32.65 6.27 -11.08
CA GLU A 53 -32.38 7.55 -11.73
C GLU A 53 -31.11 8.22 -11.17
N ILE A 54 -30.92 8.18 -9.85
CA ILE A 54 -29.72 8.71 -9.21
C ILE A 54 -28.47 7.92 -9.64
N MET A 55 -28.51 6.59 -9.58
CA MET A 55 -27.42 5.72 -10.03
C MET A 55 -27.08 5.95 -11.49
N LYS A 56 -28.08 6.04 -12.36
CA LYS A 56 -27.89 6.38 -13.78
C LYS A 56 -27.13 7.70 -13.91
N GLY A 57 -27.51 8.73 -13.15
CA GLY A 57 -26.83 10.03 -13.15
C GLY A 57 -25.38 9.98 -12.67
N ILE A 58 -25.11 9.23 -11.58
CA ILE A 58 -23.76 9.03 -11.03
C ILE A 58 -22.90 8.27 -12.04
N SER A 59 -23.34 7.10 -12.48
CA SER A 59 -22.56 6.18 -13.30
C SER A 59 -22.34 6.70 -14.71
N SER A 60 -23.30 7.42 -15.29
CA SER A 60 -23.11 8.02 -16.61
C SER A 60 -21.97 9.04 -16.61
N LYS A 61 -21.83 9.83 -15.53
CA LYS A 61 -20.75 10.81 -15.39
C LYS A 61 -19.42 10.13 -15.02
N ALA A 62 -19.44 9.25 -14.03
CA ALA A 62 -18.22 8.59 -13.50
C ALA A 62 -17.52 7.73 -14.57
N PHE A 63 -18.31 7.04 -15.39
CA PHE A 63 -17.83 6.16 -16.45
C PHE A 63 -17.96 6.76 -17.85
N GLN A 64 -18.20 8.07 -17.95
CA GLN A 64 -18.32 8.82 -19.21
C GLN A 64 -19.19 8.13 -20.26
N PHE A 65 -20.34 7.60 -19.84
CA PHE A 65 -21.23 6.89 -20.73
C PHE A 65 -21.94 7.87 -21.66
N VAL A 66 -21.77 7.67 -22.96
CA VAL A 66 -22.56 8.31 -24.01
C VAL A 66 -23.36 7.21 -24.68
N ALA A 67 -24.69 7.29 -24.60
CA ALA A 67 -25.56 6.32 -25.25
C ALA A 67 -25.33 6.38 -26.76
N SER A 68 -24.98 5.24 -27.36
CA SER A 68 -24.81 5.08 -28.80
C SER A 68 -25.49 3.80 -29.26
N GLU A 69 -25.67 3.64 -30.58
CA GLU A 69 -26.18 2.40 -31.16
C GLU A 69 -25.31 1.17 -30.79
N THR A 70 -24.00 1.38 -30.58
CA THR A 70 -23.03 0.35 -30.20
C THR A 70 -22.93 0.08 -28.70
N ASN A 71 -23.41 0.99 -27.85
CA ASN A 71 -23.43 0.86 -26.39
C ASN A 71 -24.77 1.38 -25.84
N PRO A 72 -25.88 0.66 -26.06
CA PRO A 72 -27.19 1.13 -25.63
C PRO A 72 -27.39 1.02 -24.11
N ASN A 73 -26.60 0.18 -23.43
CA ASN A 73 -26.85 -0.21 -22.05
C ASN A 73 -25.75 0.27 -21.09
N LEU A 74 -26.10 1.24 -20.23
CA LEU A 74 -25.23 1.77 -19.18
C LEU A 74 -24.72 0.69 -18.22
N ALA A 75 -25.59 -0.25 -17.79
CA ALA A 75 -25.20 -1.27 -16.82
C ALA A 75 -24.10 -2.19 -17.39
N GLN A 76 -24.22 -2.60 -18.65
CA GLN A 76 -23.20 -3.39 -19.34
C GLN A 76 -21.90 -2.59 -19.55
N HIS A 77 -21.99 -1.28 -19.81
CA HIS A 77 -20.81 -0.42 -19.88
C HIS A 77 -20.07 -0.35 -18.55
N VAL A 78 -20.78 -0.04 -17.46
CA VAL A 78 -20.21 0.01 -16.10
C VAL A 78 -19.58 -1.34 -15.73
N GLN A 79 -20.29 -2.45 -15.97
CA GLN A 79 -19.79 -3.78 -15.66
C GLN A 79 -18.50 -4.11 -16.42
N ARG A 80 -18.40 -3.77 -17.71
CA ARG A 80 -17.15 -3.95 -18.48
C ARG A 80 -15.99 -3.14 -17.91
N GLN A 81 -16.23 -1.89 -17.51
CA GLN A 81 -15.20 -1.05 -16.89
C GLN A 81 -14.74 -1.63 -15.55
N VAL A 82 -15.68 -2.07 -14.71
CA VAL A 82 -15.38 -2.70 -13.41
C VAL A 82 -14.62 -4.03 -13.58
N LEU A 83 -15.00 -4.86 -14.55
CA LEU A 83 -14.28 -6.10 -14.86
C LEU A 83 -12.86 -5.84 -15.41
N SER A 84 -12.70 -4.80 -16.22
CA SER A 84 -11.37 -4.36 -16.68
C SER A 84 -10.49 -3.90 -15.52
N LEU A 85 -11.03 -3.12 -14.59
CA LEU A 85 -10.32 -2.74 -13.37
C LEU A 85 -10.00 -3.95 -12.49
N ARG A 86 -10.89 -4.95 -12.43
CA ARG A 86 -10.64 -6.20 -11.71
C ARG A 86 -9.47 -6.97 -12.30
N SER A 87 -9.40 -7.10 -13.62
CA SER A 87 -8.33 -7.83 -14.30
C SER A 87 -6.99 -7.12 -14.11
N LEU A 88 -6.97 -5.79 -14.20
CA LEU A 88 -5.79 -4.98 -13.87
C LEU A 88 -5.37 -5.17 -12.40
N GLY A 89 -6.34 -5.17 -11.48
CA GLY A 89 -6.10 -5.42 -10.06
C GLY A 89 -5.57 -6.83 -9.75
N ALA A 90 -5.64 -7.79 -10.68
CA ALA A 90 -5.11 -9.13 -10.43
C ALA A 90 -3.59 -9.11 -10.18
N ALA A 91 -2.87 -8.23 -10.88
CA ALA A 91 -1.42 -8.09 -10.76
C ALA A 91 -0.94 -7.60 -9.38
N ILE A 92 -1.81 -6.94 -8.62
CA ILE A 92 -1.49 -6.44 -7.26
C ILE A 92 -2.02 -7.38 -6.16
N ARG A 93 -2.98 -8.26 -6.48
CA ARG A 93 -3.49 -9.29 -5.57
C ARG A 93 -2.60 -10.53 -5.52
N ASP A 94 -1.98 -10.89 -6.63
CA ASP A 94 -1.09 -12.04 -6.72
C ASP A 94 0.30 -11.64 -7.24
N PRO A 95 1.33 -11.62 -6.37
CA PRO A 95 2.69 -11.29 -6.77
C PRO A 95 3.37 -12.34 -7.66
N ALA A 96 2.79 -13.53 -7.81
CA ALA A 96 3.26 -14.59 -8.68
C ALA A 96 2.67 -14.51 -10.10
N VAL A 97 1.61 -13.71 -10.29
CA VAL A 97 1.09 -13.39 -11.62
C VAL A 97 1.95 -12.25 -12.17
N PRO A 98 2.85 -12.49 -13.16
CA PRO A 98 3.51 -11.38 -13.85
C PRO A 98 2.39 -10.56 -14.49
N GLY A 99 2.16 -9.37 -13.93
CA GLY A 99 1.22 -8.45 -14.53
C GLY A 99 1.75 -8.11 -15.91
N ASN A 100 1.00 -8.45 -16.97
CA ASN A 100 1.12 -7.78 -18.26
C ASN A 100 0.58 -6.33 -18.12
N PHE A 101 1.10 -5.61 -17.13
CA PHE A 101 0.75 -4.23 -16.83
C PHE A 101 1.55 -3.36 -17.79
N SER A 102 1.02 -3.18 -18.99
CA SER A 102 1.53 -2.15 -19.89
C SER A 102 0.80 -0.85 -19.59
N ILE A 103 1.53 0.18 -19.15
CA ILE A 103 1.00 1.54 -19.04
C ILE A 103 0.46 2.02 -20.40
N GLU A 104 0.97 1.50 -21.51
CA GLU A 104 0.50 1.79 -22.86
C GLU A 104 -0.88 1.19 -23.17
N SER A 105 -1.34 0.22 -22.37
CA SER A 105 -2.71 -0.31 -22.45
C SER A 105 -3.76 0.63 -21.86
N LEU A 106 -3.32 1.74 -21.24
CA LEU A 106 -4.21 2.82 -20.80
C LEU A 106 -4.69 3.60 -22.01
N ASP A 107 -5.77 3.10 -22.60
CA ASP A 107 -6.50 3.82 -23.63
C ASP A 107 -6.84 5.24 -23.13
N SER A 108 -6.33 6.26 -23.83
CA SER A 108 -6.62 7.67 -23.53
C SER A 108 -8.11 8.01 -23.59
N THR A 109 -8.92 7.14 -24.20
CA THR A 109 -10.37 7.24 -24.27
C THR A 109 -11.09 6.61 -23.08
N ALA A 110 -10.38 5.94 -22.17
CA ALA A 110 -10.96 5.36 -20.96
C ALA A 110 -11.52 6.45 -20.03
N PRO A 111 -12.58 6.18 -19.25
CA PRO A 111 -13.13 7.14 -18.30
C PRO A 111 -12.08 7.61 -17.29
N GLN A 112 -12.11 8.87 -16.85
CA GLN A 112 -11.10 9.40 -15.91
C GLN A 112 -11.02 8.60 -14.60
N LEU A 113 -12.15 8.07 -14.11
CA LEU A 113 -12.17 7.19 -12.93
C LEU A 113 -11.33 5.93 -13.17
N VAL A 114 -11.47 5.31 -14.34
CA VAL A 114 -10.73 4.11 -14.74
C VAL A 114 -9.25 4.43 -14.89
N GLN A 115 -8.90 5.53 -15.58
CA GLN A 115 -7.51 5.98 -15.70
C GLN A 115 -6.87 6.20 -14.32
N GLY A 116 -7.62 6.77 -13.38
CA GLY A 116 -7.15 7.02 -12.02
C GLY A 116 -6.85 5.74 -11.25
N TYR A 117 -7.76 4.77 -11.31
CA TYR A 117 -7.53 3.47 -10.68
C TYR A 117 -6.39 2.69 -11.35
N SER A 118 -6.24 2.78 -12.66
CA SER A 118 -5.12 2.14 -13.34
C SER A 118 -3.77 2.74 -12.94
N LEU A 119 -3.68 4.07 -12.77
CA LEU A 119 -2.46 4.69 -12.25
C LEU A 119 -2.21 4.32 -10.79
N TYR A 120 -3.25 4.21 -9.96
CA TYR A 120 -3.13 3.67 -8.61
C TYR A 120 -2.57 2.24 -8.61
N ILE A 121 -3.12 1.35 -9.45
CA ILE A 121 -2.62 -0.03 -9.62
C ILE A 121 -1.15 -0.02 -10.07
N ALA A 122 -0.77 0.88 -10.98
CA ALA A 122 0.62 1.06 -11.41
C ALA A 122 1.53 1.43 -10.24
N ILE A 123 1.11 2.38 -9.40
CA ILE A 123 1.86 2.84 -8.22
C ILE A 123 2.09 1.68 -7.25
N VAL A 124 1.03 0.96 -6.89
CA VAL A 124 1.09 -0.20 -6.00
C VAL A 124 2.03 -1.27 -6.57
N TYR A 125 1.90 -1.58 -7.86
CA TYR A 125 2.74 -2.55 -8.54
C TYR A 125 4.21 -2.13 -8.54
N LEU A 126 4.51 -0.88 -8.89
CA LEU A 126 5.87 -0.32 -8.88
C LEU A 126 6.48 -0.38 -7.48
N ARG A 127 5.72 -0.04 -6.43
CA ARG A 127 6.17 -0.20 -5.03
C ARG A 127 6.51 -1.66 -4.74
N SER A 128 5.69 -2.60 -5.19
CA SER A 128 5.94 -4.02 -4.98
C SER A 128 7.16 -4.57 -5.70
N GLN A 129 7.47 -4.06 -6.89
CA GLN A 129 8.70 -4.45 -7.59
C GLN A 129 9.93 -3.80 -6.94
N ALA A 130 9.81 -2.52 -6.58
CA ALA A 130 10.88 -1.77 -5.94
C ALA A 130 11.29 -2.37 -4.59
N SER A 131 10.35 -2.89 -3.80
CA SER A 131 10.68 -3.47 -2.49
C SER A 131 11.55 -4.73 -2.58
N ARG A 132 11.55 -5.40 -3.75
CA ARG A 132 12.37 -6.59 -4.04
C ARG A 132 13.65 -6.25 -4.79
N SER A 133 13.93 -4.97 -4.98
CA SER A 133 15.06 -4.45 -5.74
C SER A 133 16.16 -3.93 -4.79
N THR A 134 17.05 -3.06 -5.27
CA THR A 134 18.08 -2.43 -4.42
C THR A 134 17.54 -1.18 -3.71
N PRO A 135 18.19 -0.72 -2.62
CA PRO A 135 17.85 0.53 -1.95
C PRO A 135 17.75 1.76 -2.87
N GLU A 136 18.65 1.88 -3.86
CA GLU A 136 18.68 3.01 -4.80
C GLU A 136 17.48 2.98 -5.75
N ILE A 137 17.15 1.79 -6.28
CA ILE A 137 15.96 1.59 -7.11
C ILE A 137 14.73 1.93 -6.28
N TYR A 138 14.65 1.45 -5.04
CA TYR A 138 13.54 1.75 -4.14
C TYR A 138 13.33 3.25 -3.90
N GLN A 139 14.42 3.99 -3.64
CA GLN A 139 14.37 5.44 -3.44
C GLN A 139 13.93 6.18 -4.70
N SER A 140 14.49 5.83 -5.86
CA SER A 140 14.14 6.42 -7.15
C SER A 140 12.68 6.16 -7.55
N THR A 141 12.21 4.92 -7.38
CA THR A 141 10.82 4.54 -7.63
C THR A 141 9.88 5.25 -6.66
N SER A 142 10.23 5.39 -5.37
CA SER A 142 9.42 6.11 -4.39
C SER A 142 9.26 7.60 -4.72
N ALA A 143 10.32 8.24 -5.24
CA ALA A 143 10.23 9.62 -5.73
C ALA A 143 9.28 9.73 -6.96
N THR A 144 9.32 8.75 -7.85
CA THR A 144 8.41 8.66 -9.01
C THR A 144 6.96 8.49 -8.56
N ILE A 145 6.71 7.60 -7.59
CA ILE A 145 5.39 7.39 -6.99
C ILE A 145 4.86 8.70 -6.40
N PHE A 146 5.68 9.41 -5.62
CA PHE A 146 5.28 10.69 -5.04
C PHE A 146 4.90 11.74 -6.10
N GLY A 147 5.69 11.84 -7.19
CA GLY A 147 5.37 12.69 -8.34
C GLY A 147 4.06 12.30 -9.04
N ALA A 148 3.81 11.00 -9.19
CA ALA A 148 2.58 10.48 -9.77
C ALA A 148 1.34 10.78 -8.89
N VAL A 149 1.44 10.60 -7.57
CA VAL A 149 0.36 10.91 -6.62
C VAL A 149 0.04 12.42 -6.61
N ILE A 150 1.06 13.28 -6.66
CA ILE A 150 0.84 14.73 -6.80
C ILE A 150 0.08 15.05 -8.09
N THR A 151 0.44 14.39 -9.19
CA THR A 151 -0.21 14.59 -10.50
C THR A 151 -1.67 14.14 -10.47
N LEU A 152 -1.95 12.95 -9.92
CA LEU A 152 -3.30 12.45 -9.66
C LEU A 152 -4.12 13.45 -8.85
N SER A 153 -3.54 13.92 -7.75
CA SER A 153 -4.18 14.83 -6.79
C SER A 153 -4.52 16.18 -7.37
N LYS A 154 -3.61 16.76 -8.18
CA LYS A 154 -3.78 18.10 -8.74
C LYS A 154 -4.66 18.14 -9.99
N VAL A 155 -4.64 17.08 -10.80
CA VAL A 155 -5.21 17.13 -12.15
C VAL A 155 -6.40 16.17 -12.31
N LEU A 156 -6.28 14.94 -11.84
CA LEU A 156 -7.26 13.90 -12.19
C LEU A 156 -8.48 13.92 -11.27
N TYR A 157 -8.30 14.07 -9.96
CA TYR A 157 -9.46 14.07 -9.03
C TYR A 157 -10.40 15.24 -9.23
N SER A 158 -9.91 16.40 -9.68
CA SER A 158 -10.77 17.53 -10.01
C SER A 158 -11.61 17.29 -11.27
N ARG A 159 -11.24 16.31 -12.10
CA ARG A 159 -11.92 15.97 -13.36
C ARG A 159 -12.91 14.82 -13.22
N ILE A 160 -12.80 13.99 -12.17
CA ILE A 160 -13.75 12.91 -11.91
C ILE A 160 -15.04 13.49 -11.37
N VAL A 161 -16.15 13.15 -12.02
CA VAL A 161 -17.50 13.62 -11.65
C VAL A 161 -18.43 12.41 -11.50
N PRO A 162 -19.20 12.32 -10.39
CA PRO A 162 -19.17 13.22 -9.23
C PRO A 162 -17.93 13.05 -8.35
N ARG A 163 -17.60 14.06 -7.54
CA ARG A 163 -16.36 14.05 -6.72
C ARG A 163 -16.37 12.91 -5.70
N GLU A 164 -17.55 12.56 -5.22
CA GLU A 164 -17.79 11.49 -4.26
C GLU A 164 -17.27 10.13 -4.77
N VAL A 165 -17.29 9.86 -6.08
CA VAL A 165 -16.75 8.60 -6.62
C VAL A 165 -15.22 8.53 -6.63
N ALA A 166 -14.53 9.67 -6.51
CA ALA A 166 -13.08 9.74 -6.46
C ALA A 166 -12.52 9.64 -5.04
N VAL A 167 -13.37 9.73 -4.00
CA VAL A 167 -12.95 9.82 -2.60
C VAL A 167 -12.10 8.61 -2.19
N MET A 168 -12.54 7.41 -2.56
CA MET A 168 -11.83 6.15 -2.29
C MET A 168 -10.44 6.13 -2.92
N LEU A 169 -10.38 6.42 -4.22
CA LEU A 169 -9.14 6.45 -4.97
C LEU A 169 -8.17 7.48 -4.40
N LYS A 170 -8.67 8.66 -4.00
CA LYS A 170 -7.86 9.71 -3.39
C LYS A 170 -7.21 9.20 -2.09
N TYR A 171 -7.99 8.69 -1.15
CA TYR A 171 -7.45 8.17 0.11
C TYR A 171 -6.42 7.06 -0.14
N ALA A 172 -6.75 6.10 -0.99
CA ALA A 172 -5.86 4.99 -1.30
C ALA A 172 -4.50 5.46 -1.89
N THR A 173 -4.51 6.52 -2.70
CA THR A 173 -3.26 7.07 -3.27
C THR A 173 -2.47 7.93 -2.28
N GLU A 174 -3.15 8.61 -1.36
CA GLU A 174 -2.51 9.34 -0.27
C GLU A 174 -1.81 8.35 0.68
N ASP A 175 -2.48 7.23 1.00
CA ASP A 175 -1.90 6.13 1.76
C ASP A 175 -0.65 5.57 1.09
N GLU A 176 -0.68 5.33 -0.23
CA GLU A 176 0.48 4.85 -0.98
C GLU A 176 1.65 5.83 -0.99
N ALA A 177 1.39 7.14 -1.03
CA ALA A 177 2.45 8.15 -0.90
C ALA A 177 3.07 8.16 0.51
N GLU A 178 2.24 8.04 1.56
CA GLU A 178 2.69 7.99 2.94
C GLU A 178 3.51 6.73 3.22
N LEU A 179 3.04 5.56 2.76
CA LEU A 179 3.76 4.29 2.82
C LEU A 179 5.11 4.35 2.08
N SER A 180 5.13 4.95 0.88
CA SER A 180 6.37 5.13 0.11
C SER A 180 7.36 6.03 0.86
N HIS A 181 6.88 7.10 1.50
CA HIS A 181 7.71 7.99 2.31
C HIS A 181 8.32 7.28 3.51
N ILE A 182 7.51 6.57 4.29
CA ILE A 182 7.97 5.79 5.45
C ILE A 182 9.00 4.75 5.02
N GLY A 183 8.73 4.00 3.95
CA GLY A 183 9.68 3.01 3.45
C GLY A 183 11.04 3.62 3.05
N VAL A 184 11.05 4.80 2.43
CA VAL A 184 12.31 5.51 2.10
C VAL A 184 13.07 5.89 3.37
N LEU A 185 12.37 6.39 4.40
CA LEU A 185 12.99 6.72 5.68
C LEU A 185 13.63 5.49 6.33
N VAL A 186 12.92 4.36 6.36
CA VAL A 186 13.42 3.11 6.95
C VAL A 186 14.66 2.61 6.20
N VAL A 187 14.59 2.49 4.86
CA VAL A 187 15.74 2.05 4.04
C VAL A 187 16.95 2.95 4.26
N LYS A 188 16.75 4.29 4.27
CA LYS A 188 17.82 5.26 4.52
C LYS A 188 18.41 5.14 5.92
N HIS A 189 17.56 5.03 6.95
CA HIS A 189 18.01 4.93 8.33
C HIS A 189 18.77 3.63 8.58
N CYS A 190 18.33 2.50 8.01
CA CYS A 190 19.05 1.24 8.08
C CYS A 190 20.43 1.32 7.40
N ALA A 191 20.53 1.91 6.21
CA ALA A 191 21.82 2.09 5.54
C ALA A 191 22.81 2.95 6.37
N LEU A 192 22.32 4.02 6.98
CA LEU A 192 23.10 4.85 7.90
C LEU A 192 23.48 4.09 9.18
N LEU A 193 22.55 3.31 9.73
CA LEU A 193 22.77 2.51 10.93
C LEU A 193 23.90 1.50 10.72
N ALA A 194 23.90 0.78 9.58
CA ALA A 194 24.99 -0.09 9.20
C ALA A 194 26.34 0.64 9.16
N THR A 195 26.36 1.84 8.58
CA THR A 195 27.58 2.64 8.44
C THR A 195 28.16 3.04 9.80
N PHE A 196 27.32 3.55 10.72
CA PHE A 196 27.78 3.95 12.05
C PHE A 196 28.11 2.77 12.95
N ALA A 197 27.34 1.68 12.88
CA ALA A 197 27.63 0.45 13.62
C ALA A 197 28.99 -0.15 13.21
N ASN A 198 29.26 -0.24 11.90
CA ASN A 198 30.55 -0.72 11.40
C ASN A 198 31.72 0.19 11.86
N ALA A 199 31.53 1.51 11.83
CA ALA A 199 32.54 2.46 12.27
C ALA A 199 32.84 2.35 13.79
N LEU A 200 31.82 2.05 14.60
CA LEU A 200 31.98 1.76 16.03
C LEU A 200 32.76 0.46 16.27
N ALA A 201 32.39 -0.61 15.56
CA ALA A 201 33.05 -1.91 15.70
C ALA A 201 34.52 -1.87 15.27
N SER A 202 34.85 -1.15 14.19
CA SER A 202 36.24 -1.00 13.73
C SER A 202 37.09 -0.10 14.63
N GLY A 203 36.46 0.75 15.44
CA GLY A 203 37.14 1.70 16.32
C GLY A 203 37.79 1.07 17.56
N ASN A 204 37.49 -0.21 17.85
CA ASN A 204 37.98 -0.90 19.05
C ASN A 204 39.41 -1.47 18.93
N ASP A 205 40.04 -1.45 17.75
CA ASP A 205 41.33 -2.12 17.51
C ASP A 205 42.58 -1.24 17.73
N TYR A 206 42.44 0.03 18.11
CA TYR A 206 43.57 0.96 18.27
C TYR A 206 43.53 1.75 19.58
N PRO A 207 44.69 2.11 20.18
CA PRO A 207 44.73 3.02 21.31
C PRO A 207 44.17 4.39 20.88
N LEU A 208 42.96 4.69 21.35
CA LEU A 208 42.21 5.88 20.96
C LEU A 208 42.87 7.14 21.55
N ASP A 209 43.37 8.02 20.66
CA ASP A 209 43.59 9.41 21.02
C ASP A 209 42.25 10.10 21.39
N GLU A 210 42.31 11.32 21.93
CA GLU A 210 41.12 12.06 22.37
C GLU A 210 40.11 12.31 21.22
N VAL A 211 40.59 12.50 19.99
CA VAL A 211 39.77 12.71 18.79
C VAL A 211 39.04 11.41 18.40
N ALA A 212 39.69 10.27 18.55
CA ALA A 212 39.13 8.97 18.25
C ALA A 212 38.05 8.58 19.27
N ARG A 213 38.22 8.94 20.55
CA ARG A 213 37.16 8.79 21.58
C ARG A 213 35.94 9.64 21.28
N LEU A 214 36.13 10.92 20.97
CA LEU A 214 35.03 11.81 20.59
C LEU A 214 34.27 11.30 19.36
N ARG A 215 34.98 10.75 18.37
CA ARG A 215 34.34 10.15 17.18
C ARG A 215 33.51 8.91 17.53
N ALA A 216 34.00 8.05 18.43
CA ALA A 216 33.25 6.90 18.92
C ALA A 216 31.98 7.34 19.65
N ASP A 217 32.06 8.34 20.54
CA ASP A 217 30.90 8.88 21.26
C ASP A 217 29.85 9.47 20.30
N ILE A 218 30.29 10.22 19.29
CA ILE A 218 29.41 10.77 18.25
C ILE A 218 28.71 9.64 17.47
N ASN A 219 29.46 8.61 17.07
CA ASN A 219 28.90 7.49 16.32
C ASN A 219 27.93 6.68 17.17
N LYS A 220 28.19 6.55 18.48
CA LYS A 220 27.27 5.92 19.44
C LYS A 220 25.95 6.70 19.51
N ILE A 221 26.01 8.01 19.75
CA ILE A 221 24.81 8.87 19.78
C ILE A 221 24.01 8.76 18.47
N LYS A 222 24.68 8.81 17.32
CA LYS A 222 24.04 8.70 16.00
C LYS A 222 23.37 7.35 15.80
N THR A 223 24.02 6.27 16.22
CA THR A 223 23.48 4.90 16.15
C THR A 223 22.20 4.80 16.97
N GLU A 224 22.22 5.26 18.21
CA GLU A 224 21.06 5.24 19.10
C GLU A 224 19.91 6.11 18.57
N GLN A 225 20.23 7.28 18.01
CA GLN A 225 19.24 8.14 17.37
C GLN A 225 18.60 7.46 16.15
N LEU A 226 19.38 6.75 15.34
CA LEU A 226 18.86 6.03 14.18
C LEU A 226 17.95 4.87 14.58
N ILE A 227 18.26 4.14 15.66
CA ILE A 227 17.38 3.09 16.19
C ILE A 227 16.02 3.70 16.57
N ARG A 228 16.01 4.84 17.28
CA ARG A 228 14.77 5.56 17.62
C ARG A 228 14.01 6.04 16.38
N SER A 229 14.72 6.52 15.35
CA SER A 229 14.09 6.94 14.10
C SER A 229 13.45 5.78 13.35
N VAL A 230 14.06 4.59 13.35
CA VAL A 230 13.47 3.37 12.78
C VAL A 230 12.23 2.94 13.57
N GLU A 231 12.30 3.00 14.90
CA GLU A 231 11.16 2.71 15.78
C GLU A 231 9.99 3.69 15.58
N SER A 232 10.27 4.99 15.41
CA SER A 232 9.25 5.99 15.09
C SER A 232 8.58 5.70 13.74
N ALA A 233 9.37 5.36 12.71
CA ALA A 233 8.86 5.01 11.39
C ALA A 233 8.01 3.73 11.43
N ASP A 234 8.38 2.75 12.25
CA ASP A 234 7.56 1.56 12.52
C ASP A 234 6.22 1.93 13.17
N ALA A 235 6.22 2.81 14.16
CA ALA A 235 4.99 3.26 14.81
C ALA A 235 4.07 4.01 13.83
N GLU A 236 4.62 4.85 12.95
CA GLU A 236 3.88 5.53 11.88
C GLU A 236 3.30 4.52 10.87
N PHE A 237 4.10 3.53 10.45
CA PHE A 237 3.63 2.43 9.60
C PHE A 237 2.48 1.65 10.24
N LEU A 238 2.60 1.29 11.52
CA LEU A 238 1.55 0.59 12.24
C LEU A 238 0.29 1.44 12.44
N ALA A 239 0.44 2.76 12.62
CA ALA A 239 -0.69 3.67 12.70
C ALA A 239 -1.47 3.73 11.37
N LEU A 240 -0.74 3.77 10.24
CA LEU A 240 -1.34 3.64 8.91
C LEU A 240 -1.99 2.26 8.70
N PHE A 241 -1.33 1.19 9.13
CA PHE A 241 -1.87 -0.15 8.98
C PHE A 241 -3.14 -0.35 9.80
N ARG A 242 -3.20 0.16 11.05
CA ARG A 242 -4.42 0.17 11.86
C ARG A 242 -5.49 1.09 11.29
N ARG A 243 -5.10 2.16 10.61
CA ARG A 243 -6.03 2.96 9.81
C ARG A 243 -6.62 2.13 8.68
N ASN A 244 -5.96 1.08 8.19
CA ASN A 244 -6.49 0.20 7.13
C ASN A 244 -7.48 -0.87 7.59
N ASP A 245 -7.72 -1.01 8.90
CA ASP A 245 -8.98 -1.62 9.42
C ASP A 245 -10.21 -0.69 9.17
N SER A 246 -9.98 0.47 8.55
CA SER A 246 -10.98 1.34 7.93
C SER A 246 -11.78 0.62 6.83
N PRO A 247 -12.99 1.10 6.49
CA PRO A 247 -13.73 0.66 5.31
C PRO A 247 -12.99 0.75 3.95
N PHE A 248 -11.73 1.20 3.93
CA PHE A 248 -10.93 1.54 2.75
C PHE A 248 -9.62 0.70 2.70
N PRO A 249 -9.69 -0.61 2.42
CA PRO A 249 -8.49 -1.46 2.42
C PRO A 249 -7.51 -1.04 1.31
N CYS A 250 -6.25 -0.80 1.65
CA CYS A 250 -5.18 -0.66 0.66
C CYS A 250 -4.82 -2.03 0.06
N CYS A 251 -4.27 -2.04 -1.15
CA CYS A 251 -3.74 -3.28 -1.70
C CYS A 251 -2.48 -3.71 -0.94
N THR A 252 -2.44 -4.97 -0.50
CA THR A 252 -1.28 -5.72 0.03
C THR A 252 -0.11 -4.86 0.54
N THR A 253 -0.10 -4.61 1.85
CA THR A 253 0.98 -3.85 2.48
C THR A 253 2.24 -4.69 2.51
N ILE A 254 3.30 -4.21 1.86
CA ILE A 254 4.62 -4.80 1.99
C ILE A 254 5.10 -4.42 3.38
N TRP A 255 5.45 -5.43 4.17
CA TRP A 255 5.95 -5.20 5.52
C TRP A 255 7.30 -4.49 5.45
N LEU A 256 7.59 -3.64 6.43
CA LEU A 256 8.87 -2.93 6.49
C LEU A 256 10.08 -3.89 6.47
N SER A 257 9.91 -5.09 7.01
CA SER A 257 10.91 -6.17 6.97
C SER A 257 11.24 -6.69 5.56
N GLN A 258 10.32 -6.52 4.61
CA GLN A 258 10.46 -6.95 3.22
C GLN A 258 11.10 -5.87 2.32
N LEU A 259 11.45 -4.72 2.89
CA LEU A 259 12.14 -3.66 2.16
C LEU A 259 13.63 -4.00 1.95
N PRO A 260 14.27 -3.45 0.90
CA PRO A 260 15.64 -3.77 0.54
C PRO A 260 16.62 -3.54 1.70
N ASP A 261 17.37 -4.59 2.04
CA ASP A 261 18.42 -4.60 3.06
C ASP A 261 18.00 -4.20 4.49
N VAL A 262 16.71 -4.02 4.77
CA VAL A 262 16.23 -3.51 6.06
C VAL A 262 16.42 -4.55 7.17
N TYR A 263 15.76 -5.70 7.04
CA TYR A 263 15.78 -6.73 8.09
C TYR A 263 17.18 -7.33 8.29
N SER A 264 17.87 -7.68 7.19
CA SER A 264 19.23 -8.20 7.23
C SER A 264 20.24 -7.22 7.86
N THR A 265 20.05 -5.91 7.64
CA THR A 265 20.87 -4.89 8.30
C THR A 265 20.62 -4.84 9.79
N LEU A 266 19.37 -4.88 10.23
CA LEU A 266 19.04 -4.87 11.66
C LEU A 266 19.59 -6.10 12.37
N GLU A 267 19.43 -7.30 11.80
CA GLU A 267 20.01 -8.54 12.34
C GLU A 267 21.53 -8.42 12.47
N ARG A 268 22.23 -7.99 11.41
CA ARG A 268 23.69 -7.81 11.44
C ARG A 268 24.14 -6.83 12.52
N VAL A 269 23.44 -5.70 12.66
CA VAL A 269 23.75 -4.68 13.68
C VAL A 269 23.49 -5.22 15.09
N TYR A 270 22.42 -5.99 15.27
CA TYR A 270 22.10 -6.64 16.54
C TYR A 270 23.13 -7.69 16.94
N GLU A 271 23.54 -8.56 16.00
CA GLU A 271 24.60 -9.55 16.25
C GLU A 271 25.92 -8.88 16.63
N MET A 272 26.25 -7.76 15.98
CA MET A 272 27.45 -6.98 16.27
C MET A 272 27.44 -6.45 17.70
N PHE A 273 26.34 -5.82 18.13
CA PHE A 273 26.23 -5.30 19.50
C PHE A 273 26.03 -6.38 20.55
N SER A 274 25.48 -7.54 20.19
CA SER A 274 25.41 -8.71 21.08
C SER A 274 26.82 -9.21 21.45
N LYS A 275 27.77 -9.13 20.52
CA LYS A 275 29.18 -9.48 20.76
C LYS A 275 29.96 -8.36 21.46
N GLN A 276 29.50 -7.12 21.34
CA GLN A 276 30.17 -5.92 21.86
C GLN A 276 29.18 -4.99 22.58
N PRO A 277 28.64 -5.39 23.75
CA PRO A 277 27.53 -4.69 24.41
C PRO A 277 27.88 -3.29 24.91
N LEU A 278 29.17 -2.98 25.08
CA LEU A 278 29.63 -1.65 25.54
C LEU A 278 29.45 -0.55 24.48
N LEU A 279 29.25 -0.91 23.20
CA LEU A 279 29.18 0.04 22.10
C LEU A 279 27.88 0.86 22.06
N ILE A 280 26.81 0.39 22.71
CA ILE A 280 25.52 1.07 22.77
C ILE A 280 24.93 1.00 24.17
N SER A 281 23.92 1.82 24.47
CA SER A 281 23.17 1.70 25.73
C SER A 281 22.24 0.48 25.74
N GLU A 282 21.92 -0.01 26.95
CA GLU A 282 20.97 -1.11 27.14
C GLU A 282 19.57 -0.79 26.60
N ASP A 283 19.09 0.46 26.75
CA ASP A 283 17.81 0.92 26.18
C ASP A 283 17.80 0.82 24.65
N ALA A 284 18.86 1.30 23.99
CA ALA A 284 18.98 1.21 22.54
C ALA A 284 19.05 -0.25 22.06
N PHE A 285 19.75 -1.11 22.79
CA PHE A 285 19.83 -2.53 22.48
C PHE A 285 18.46 -3.23 22.62
N ALA A 286 17.72 -2.93 23.70
CA ALA A 286 16.37 -3.46 23.91
C ALA A 286 15.39 -3.03 22.81
N ARG A 287 15.46 -1.77 22.35
CA ARG A 287 14.66 -1.27 21.21
C ARG A 287 15.00 -2.00 19.92
N LEU A 288 16.28 -2.16 19.61
CA LEU A 288 16.74 -2.89 18.44
C LEU A 288 16.24 -4.34 18.45
N ARG A 289 16.33 -5.01 19.62
CA ARG A 289 15.80 -6.36 19.81
C ARG A 289 14.29 -6.41 19.55
N SER A 290 13.53 -5.48 20.12
CA SER A 290 12.08 -5.40 19.92
C SER A 290 11.68 -5.15 18.46
N LEU A 291 12.46 -4.36 17.71
CA LEU A 291 12.27 -4.19 16.27
C LEU A 291 12.46 -5.50 15.51
N ILE A 292 13.55 -6.24 15.79
CA ILE A 292 13.83 -7.52 15.14
C ILE A 292 12.75 -8.55 15.47
N GLU A 293 12.36 -8.69 16.73
CA GLU A 293 11.32 -9.64 17.15
C GLU A 293 9.97 -9.35 16.46
N ARG A 294 9.63 -8.08 16.24
CA ARG A 294 8.39 -7.69 15.54
C ARG A 294 8.47 -7.87 14.03
N TRP A 295 9.65 -7.70 13.45
CA TRP A 295 9.86 -7.76 12.01
C TRP A 295 10.33 -9.12 11.51
N ALA A 296 10.59 -10.04 12.43
CA ALA A 296 10.94 -11.42 12.13
C ALA A 296 9.90 -11.97 11.14
N PRO A 297 10.34 -12.56 10.01
CA PRO A 297 9.41 -13.23 9.13
C PRO A 297 8.64 -14.27 9.95
N PRO A 298 7.33 -14.44 9.72
CA PRO A 298 6.60 -15.53 10.35
C PRO A 298 7.40 -16.80 10.07
N GLN A 299 7.86 -17.47 11.14
CA GLN A 299 8.49 -18.76 10.98
C GLN A 299 7.48 -19.58 10.21
N ALA A 300 7.82 -19.98 8.99
CA ALA A 300 7.03 -20.95 8.27
C ALA A 300 6.94 -22.13 9.22
N GLU A 301 5.79 -22.29 9.88
CA GLU A 301 5.50 -23.51 10.61
C GLU A 301 5.88 -24.61 9.64
N ALA A 302 6.86 -25.41 10.06
CA ALA A 302 7.34 -26.52 9.29
C ALA A 302 6.09 -27.28 8.86
N ALA A 303 5.75 -27.19 7.58
CA ALA A 303 4.83 -28.09 6.94
C ALA A 303 5.56 -29.44 6.87
N SER A 304 5.82 -30.04 8.02
CA SER A 304 5.82 -31.47 8.20
C SER A 304 4.37 -31.88 7.96
N ILE A 305 4.01 -31.95 6.68
CA ILE A 305 3.01 -32.89 6.23
C ILE A 305 3.60 -34.23 6.64
N ASP A 306 3.16 -34.74 7.78
CA ASP A 306 3.32 -36.15 8.11
C ASP A 306 2.78 -36.91 6.89
N PRO A 307 3.61 -37.71 6.20
CA PRO A 307 3.08 -38.64 5.22
C PRO A 307 2.11 -39.52 5.99
N SER A 308 0.81 -39.37 5.68
CA SER A 308 -0.20 -40.30 6.16
C SER A 308 0.27 -41.70 5.77
N PRO A 309 0.34 -42.65 6.71
CA PRO A 309 0.66 -44.02 6.35
C PRO A 309 -0.44 -44.51 5.41
N ASP A 310 -0.02 -45.05 4.28
CA ASP A 310 -0.83 -45.91 3.42
C ASP A 310 -1.52 -46.96 4.30
N ASP A 311 -2.79 -46.74 4.62
CA ASP A 311 -3.67 -47.83 4.99
C ASP A 311 -4.23 -48.43 3.70
N GLY A 312 -3.56 -49.49 3.27
CA GLY A 312 -4.12 -50.45 2.33
C GLY A 312 -5.37 -51.12 2.92
N GLY A 313 -6.42 -51.18 2.12
CA GLY A 313 -7.67 -51.90 2.37
C GLY A 313 -8.62 -51.77 1.20
#